data_AF-A0A5N7MKE6-F1
#
_entry.id   AF-A0A5N7MKE6-F1
#
_cell.length_a   1.000
_cell.length_b   1.000
_cell.length_c   1.000
_cell.angle_alpha   90.00
_cell.angle_beta   90.00
_cell.angle_gamma   90.00
#
_symmetry.space_group_name_H-M   'P 1'
#
loop_
_entity.id
_entity.type
_entity.pdbx_description
1 polymer ?
#
loop_
_entity_poly.entity_id
_entity_poly.type
_entity_poly.pdbx_seq_one_letter_code
_entity_poly.pdbx_strand_id
1 'polypeptide(L)'
;MVIAIDSGFAPACNSLERPVALPPNHHSRTPAPSAGPAHTHSTRQHPDLAAHPFVSPEDQVTILAAVNEAGVVELGDLIAALPHHPRPITAILALIEAGLLAVDFRASFDSPVRIWRP
;
A
#
# COMPACT_ATOMS: atom_id res chain seq x y z
N MET A 1 -40.14 17.03 -20.75
CA MET A 1 -39.20 17.28 -21.86
C MET A 1 -38.19 16.15 -21.85
N VAL A 2 -38.23 15.29 -22.86
CA VAL A 2 -37.35 14.11 -22.98
C VAL A 2 -36.56 14.30 -24.27
N ILE A 3 -35.25 14.11 -24.24
CA ILE A 3 -34.41 14.14 -25.44
C ILE A 3 -33.55 12.88 -25.41
N ALA A 4 -33.84 11.95 -26.31
CA ALA A 4 -32.94 10.88 -26.69
C ALA A 4 -32.33 11.26 -28.05
N ILE A 5 -31.04 11.05 -28.20
CA ILE A 5 -30.39 10.87 -29.51
C ILE A 5 -29.30 9.80 -29.35
N ASP A 6 -29.23 8.94 -30.34
CA ASP A 6 -28.44 7.71 -30.40
C ASP A 6 -27.51 7.74 -31.63
N SER A 7 -26.45 6.92 -31.60
CA SER A 7 -25.60 6.51 -32.71
C SER A 7 -24.71 7.55 -33.45
N GLY A 8 -23.45 7.17 -33.69
CA GLY A 8 -22.48 7.97 -34.44
C GLY A 8 -21.07 7.37 -34.54
N PHE A 9 -20.93 6.20 -35.16
CA PHE A 9 -19.70 5.39 -35.27
C PHE A 9 -18.69 5.93 -36.31
N ALA A 10 -17.40 6.06 -35.95
CA ALA A 10 -16.23 5.56 -36.72
C ALA A 10 -14.87 6.04 -36.14
N PRO A 11 -13.82 5.18 -36.08
CA PRO A 11 -12.45 5.59 -35.72
C PRO A 11 -11.65 6.11 -36.93
N ALA A 12 -10.70 7.01 -36.69
CA ALA A 12 -9.83 7.55 -37.73
C ALA A 12 -8.73 6.55 -38.18
N CYS A 13 -8.52 6.47 -39.49
CA CYS A 13 -7.49 5.64 -40.12
C CYS A 13 -6.07 6.15 -39.83
N ASN A 14 -5.08 5.24 -39.83
CA ASN A 14 -3.71 5.59 -40.22
C ASN A 14 -3.02 4.40 -40.93
N SER A 15 -2.13 4.71 -41.86
CA SER A 15 -1.81 3.88 -43.03
C SER A 15 -0.54 3.01 -42.93
N LEU A 16 -0.49 2.03 -43.84
CA LEU A 16 0.64 1.17 -44.25
C LEU A 16 2.07 1.75 -44.14
N GLU A 17 2.99 0.92 -43.64
CA GLU A 17 4.36 0.56 -44.11
C GLU A 17 4.78 -0.69 -43.29
N ARG A 18 5.61 -1.67 -43.71
CA ARG A 18 6.18 -2.10 -45.01
C ARG A 18 6.57 -3.61 -44.89
N PRO A 19 6.72 -4.40 -45.98
CA PRO A 19 6.93 -5.85 -45.87
C PRO A 19 8.42 -6.24 -45.75
N VAL A 20 8.74 -7.21 -44.87
CA VAL A 20 10.06 -7.87 -44.80
C VAL A 20 9.92 -9.39 -44.69
N ALA A 21 10.73 -10.06 -45.50
CA ALA A 21 10.94 -11.48 -45.74
C ALA A 21 10.61 -12.52 -44.64
N LEU A 22 10.02 -13.64 -45.09
CA LEU A 22 10.04 -14.95 -44.42
C LEU A 22 11.41 -15.64 -44.60
N PRO A 23 12.02 -16.19 -43.52
CA PRO A 23 12.96 -17.30 -43.60
C PRO A 23 12.27 -18.65 -43.31
N PRO A 24 12.81 -19.79 -43.78
CA PRO A 24 12.16 -21.10 -43.70
C PRO A 24 12.33 -21.78 -42.33
N ASN A 25 11.34 -22.61 -41.96
CA ASN A 25 11.40 -23.49 -40.79
C ASN A 25 12.43 -24.62 -40.99
N HIS A 26 13.55 -24.59 -40.26
CA HIS A 26 14.39 -25.76 -40.03
C HIS A 26 14.64 -25.98 -38.54
N HIS A 27 14.52 -27.24 -38.11
CA HIS A 27 14.59 -27.62 -36.70
C HIS A 27 16.02 -27.53 -36.15
N SER A 28 16.18 -26.95 -34.95
CA SER A 28 17.36 -27.17 -34.12
C SER A 28 16.97 -27.26 -32.64
N ARG A 29 17.02 -28.49 -32.12
CA ARG A 29 16.93 -28.86 -30.71
C ARG A 29 18.11 -28.24 -29.93
N THR A 30 17.85 -27.52 -28.84
CA THR A 30 18.68 -27.49 -27.61
C THR A 30 17.90 -26.74 -26.50
N PRO A 31 17.72 -27.31 -25.30
CA PRO A 31 17.26 -26.56 -24.13
C PRO A 31 18.44 -25.88 -23.42
N ALA A 32 18.35 -24.57 -23.20
CA ALA A 32 19.28 -23.83 -22.35
C ALA A 32 18.49 -23.13 -21.22
N PRO A 33 18.84 -23.34 -19.94
CA PRO A 33 18.22 -22.65 -18.81
C PRO A 33 18.86 -21.26 -18.59
N SER A 34 18.23 -20.46 -17.73
CA SER A 34 18.67 -19.11 -17.29
C SER A 34 18.36 -17.94 -18.22
N ALA A 35 17.07 -17.66 -18.38
CA ALA A 35 16.62 -16.28 -18.17
C ALA A 35 16.11 -16.21 -16.71
N GLY A 36 16.91 -15.63 -15.81
CA GLY A 36 16.50 -15.47 -14.42
C GLY A 36 15.25 -14.59 -14.34
N PRO A 37 14.36 -14.78 -13.33
CA PRO A 37 13.27 -13.85 -13.12
C PRO A 37 13.87 -12.47 -12.94
N ALA A 38 13.42 -11.51 -13.75
CA ALA A 38 13.76 -10.11 -13.53
C ALA A 38 13.47 -9.81 -12.06
N HIS A 39 14.48 -9.31 -11.34
CA HIS A 39 14.31 -8.92 -9.95
C HIS A 39 13.34 -7.75 -9.93
N THR A 40 12.05 -8.07 -9.78
CA THR A 40 11.15 -7.21 -9.06
C THR A 40 11.87 -6.94 -7.75
N HIS A 41 12.33 -5.69 -7.59
CA HIS A 41 12.59 -5.14 -6.29
C HIS A 41 11.24 -5.03 -5.59
N SER A 42 10.72 -6.20 -5.19
CA SER A 42 9.84 -6.35 -4.07
C SER A 42 10.61 -5.76 -2.91
N THR A 43 10.34 -4.48 -2.65
CA THR A 43 10.65 -3.83 -1.40
C THR A 43 10.13 -4.77 -0.34
N ARG A 44 11.04 -5.51 0.30
CA ARG A 44 10.71 -6.35 1.44
C ARG A 44 10.14 -5.40 2.47
N GLN A 45 8.81 -5.31 2.54
CA GLN A 45 8.14 -4.71 3.67
C GLN A 45 8.68 -5.48 4.86
N HIS A 46 9.47 -4.82 5.69
CA HIS A 46 9.89 -5.42 6.94
C HIS A 46 8.58 -5.66 7.70
N PRO A 47 8.32 -6.87 8.23
CA PRO A 47 7.03 -7.15 8.86
C PRO A 47 6.76 -6.26 10.10
N ASP A 48 7.78 -5.58 10.60
CA ASP A 48 7.74 -4.55 11.66
C ASP A 48 7.45 -3.11 11.18
N LEU A 49 7.38 -2.83 9.88
CA LEU A 49 7.28 -1.47 9.32
C LEU A 49 6.03 -1.30 8.45
N ALA A 50 5.11 -0.45 8.91
CA ALA A 50 3.93 -0.08 8.14
C ALA A 50 4.34 0.85 6.99
N ALA A 51 4.46 0.30 5.78
CA ALA A 51 4.74 1.08 4.57
C ALA A 51 3.50 1.89 4.13
N HIS A 52 3.19 2.95 4.88
CA HIS A 52 2.01 3.79 4.69
C HIS A 52 2.43 5.25 4.45
N PRO A 53 1.88 5.97 3.45
CA PRO A 53 2.34 7.32 3.08
C PRO A 53 2.10 8.40 4.14
N PHE A 54 1.36 8.09 5.21
CA PHE A 54 1.13 8.95 6.38
C PHE A 54 1.73 8.38 7.66
N VAL A 55 2.75 7.53 7.56
CA VAL A 55 3.56 7.03 8.69
C VAL A 55 5.02 7.24 8.32
N SER A 56 5.69 8.19 8.96
CA SER A 56 7.15 8.29 8.86
C SER A 56 7.82 7.24 9.78
N PRO A 57 9.10 6.87 9.52
CA PRO A 57 9.85 6.03 10.43
C PRO A 57 9.97 6.62 11.85
N GLU A 58 10.14 7.94 11.97
CA GLU A 58 10.26 8.64 13.24
C GLU A 58 8.94 8.67 14.04
N ASP A 59 7.80 8.89 13.38
CA ASP A 59 6.48 8.79 14.02
C ASP A 59 6.20 7.34 14.45
N GLN A 60 6.53 6.37 13.59
CA GLN A 60 6.37 4.96 13.92
C GLN A 60 7.19 4.58 15.15
N VAL A 61 8.47 4.95 15.22
CA VAL A 61 9.32 4.68 16.41
C VAL A 61 8.74 5.36 17.64
N THR A 62 8.26 6.60 17.53
CA THR A 62 7.66 7.36 18.65
C THR A 62 6.43 6.66 19.21
N ILE A 63 5.48 6.26 18.36
CA ILE A 63 4.26 5.52 18.76
C ILE A 63 4.64 4.16 19.36
N LEU A 64 5.51 3.41 18.69
CA LEU A 64 5.89 2.06 19.08
C LEU A 64 6.73 2.01 20.37
N ALA A 65 7.44 3.09 20.71
CA ALA A 65 8.14 3.26 21.99
C ALA A 65 7.15 3.59 23.11
N ALA A 66 6.26 4.57 22.91
CA ALA A 66 5.26 4.98 23.91
C ALA A 66 4.38 3.79 24.36
N VAL A 67 3.90 2.97 23.41
CA VAL A 67 3.13 1.76 23.72
C VAL A 67 3.98 0.69 24.42
N ASN A 68 5.27 0.58 24.11
CA ASN A 68 6.16 -0.39 24.73
C ASN A 68 6.53 -0.02 26.18
N GLU A 69 6.66 1.26 26.51
CA GLU A 69 6.96 1.70 27.89
C GLU A 69 5.76 1.59 28.83
N ALA A 70 4.56 1.93 28.37
CA ALA A 70 3.34 1.91 29.18
C ALA A 70 2.57 0.58 29.12
N GLY A 71 2.80 -0.25 28.09
CA GLY A 71 2.08 -1.51 27.82
C GLY A 71 0.67 -1.28 27.22
N VAL A 72 -0.11 -0.38 27.82
CA VAL A 72 -1.41 0.09 27.31
C VAL A 72 -1.43 1.60 27.38
N VAL A 73 -1.79 2.27 26.28
CA VAL A 73 -1.81 3.74 26.14
C VAL A 73 -3.18 4.19 25.64
N GLU A 74 -3.61 5.39 26.01
CA GLU A 74 -4.82 5.99 25.46
C GLU A 74 -4.56 6.63 24.10
N LEU A 75 -5.53 6.57 23.19
CA LEU A 75 -5.43 7.19 21.86
C LEU A 75 -5.12 8.70 21.96
N GLY A 76 -5.61 9.38 23.00
CA GLY A 76 -5.31 10.79 23.27
C GLY A 76 -3.83 11.04 23.53
N ASP A 77 -3.17 10.19 24.31
CA ASP A 77 -1.74 10.31 24.63
C ASP A 77 -0.87 10.05 23.40
N LEU A 78 -1.22 9.06 22.56
CA LEU A 78 -0.52 8.81 21.30
C LEU A 78 -0.67 9.97 20.30
N ILE A 79 -1.81 10.67 20.30
CA ILE A 79 -1.98 11.90 19.51
C ILE A 79 -1.12 13.03 20.10
N ALA A 80 -1.07 13.17 21.42
CA ALA A 80 -0.26 14.18 22.10
C ALA A 80 1.25 13.97 21.91
N ALA A 81 1.70 12.72 21.75
CA ALA A 81 3.08 12.36 21.41
C ALA A 81 3.50 12.75 19.98
N LEU A 82 2.56 13.17 19.12
CA LEU A 82 2.78 13.50 17.71
C LEU A 82 2.41 14.97 17.38
N PRO A 83 2.95 15.98 18.10
CA PRO A 83 2.48 17.37 18.05
C PRO A 83 2.72 18.09 16.71
N HIS A 84 3.52 17.49 15.82
CA HIS A 84 3.85 18.04 14.49
C HIS A 84 3.30 17.20 13.34
N HIS A 85 2.67 16.06 13.63
CA HIS A 85 2.15 15.18 12.60
C HIS A 85 0.83 15.74 12.02
N PRO A 86 0.66 15.85 10.68
CA PRO A 86 -0.53 16.48 10.10
C PRO A 86 -1.81 15.64 10.25
N ARG A 87 -1.69 14.31 10.47
CA ARG A 87 -2.82 13.37 10.57
C ARG A 87 -2.57 12.23 11.58
N PRO A 88 -2.35 12.52 12.88
CA PRO A 88 -1.84 11.54 13.85
C PRO A 88 -2.75 10.31 14.00
N ILE A 89 -4.07 10.51 13.99
CA ILE A 89 -5.06 9.41 14.00
C ILE A 89 -4.87 8.48 12.79
N THR A 90 -4.59 9.02 11.60
CA THR A 90 -4.36 8.22 10.38
C THR A 90 -3.06 7.41 10.47
N ALA A 91 -2.01 7.94 11.11
CA ALA A 91 -0.78 7.19 11.36
C ALA A 91 -1.01 6.00 12.33
N ILE A 92 -1.70 6.26 13.44
CA ILE A 92 -2.00 5.26 14.47
C ILE A 92 -2.91 4.15 13.89
N LEU A 93 -3.94 4.51 13.11
CA LEU A 93 -4.79 3.53 12.43
C LEU A 93 -4.02 2.68 11.42
N ALA A 94 -3.07 3.26 10.67
CA ALA A 94 -2.24 2.48 9.74
C ALA A 94 -1.33 1.46 10.46
N LEU A 95 -0.87 1.75 11.68
CA LEU A 95 -0.14 0.79 12.51
C LEU A 95 -1.05 -0.33 13.06
N ILE A 96 -2.32 -0.03 13.32
CA ILE A 96 -3.34 -1.03 13.70
C ILE A 96 -3.68 -1.92 12.50
N GLU A 97 -3.90 -1.34 11.32
CA GLU A 97 -4.14 -2.08 10.07
C GLU A 97 -2.95 -2.96 9.65
N ALA A 98 -1.72 -2.53 9.95
CA ALA A 98 -0.50 -3.33 9.78
C ALA A 98 -0.33 -4.44 10.83
N GLY A 99 -1.22 -4.52 11.84
CA GLY A 99 -1.14 -5.52 12.92
C GLY A 99 -0.04 -5.27 13.95
N LEU A 100 0.56 -4.07 13.97
CA LEU A 100 1.61 -3.69 14.92
C LEU A 100 1.05 -3.17 16.25
N LEU A 101 -0.21 -2.75 16.23
CA LEU A 101 -0.99 -2.29 17.38
C LEU A 101 -2.37 -2.95 17.37
N ALA A 102 -2.91 -3.18 18.56
CA ALA A 102 -4.30 -3.55 18.80
C ALA A 102 -5.04 -2.40 19.51
N VAL A 103 -6.36 -2.34 19.35
CA VAL A 103 -7.21 -1.28 19.90
C VAL A 103 -8.54 -1.82 20.42
N ASP A 104 -9.05 -1.26 21.51
CA ASP A 104 -10.33 -1.66 22.09
C ASP A 104 -11.50 -0.94 21.42
N PHE A 105 -11.97 -1.52 20.31
CA PHE A 105 -13.21 -1.08 19.64
C PHE A 105 -14.50 -1.37 20.43
N ARG A 106 -14.43 -2.01 21.60
CA ARG A 106 -15.59 -2.33 22.44
C ARG A 106 -15.78 -1.34 23.60
N ALA A 107 -14.85 -0.40 23.77
CA ALA A 107 -14.97 0.71 24.69
C ALA A 107 -16.23 1.55 24.37
N SER A 108 -16.93 2.00 25.42
CA SER A 108 -18.03 2.95 25.29
C SER A 108 -17.54 4.30 24.73
N PHE A 109 -18.41 5.08 24.06
CA PHE A 109 -18.04 6.37 23.46
C PHE A 109 -17.50 7.42 24.44
N ASP A 110 -17.80 7.26 25.74
CA ASP A 110 -17.33 8.09 26.86
C ASP A 110 -16.06 7.52 27.55
N SER A 111 -15.60 6.34 27.16
CA SER A 111 -14.38 5.71 27.66
C SER A 111 -13.17 6.10 26.80
N PRO A 112 -12.00 6.34 27.39
CA PRO A 112 -10.77 6.48 26.61
C PRO A 112 -10.48 5.21 25.80
N VAL A 113 -10.14 5.40 24.53
CA VAL A 113 -9.80 4.31 23.60
C VAL A 113 -8.40 3.80 23.94
N ARG A 114 -8.31 2.52 24.29
CA ARG A 114 -7.04 1.87 24.70
C ARG A 114 -6.36 1.18 23.53
N ILE A 115 -5.03 1.33 23.47
CA ILE A 115 -4.17 0.79 22.42
C ILE A 115 -2.98 0.06 23.08
N TRP A 116 -2.62 -1.10 22.55
CA TRP A 116 -1.52 -1.94 23.05
C TRP A 116 -0.79 -2.66 21.91
N ARG A 117 0.35 -3.30 22.20
CA ARG A 117 1.01 -4.25 21.28
C ARG A 117 0.32 -5.61 21.41
N PRO A 118 -0.11 -6.26 20.30
CA PRO A 118 -0.85 -7.53 20.33
C PRO A 118 -0.05 -8.70 20.91
#